data_AF-A0A2Y9BIC6-F1
#
_entry.id   AF-A0A2Y9BIC6-F1
#
_cell.length_a   1.000
_cell.length_b   1.000
_cell.length_c   1.000
_cell.angle_alpha   90.00
_cell.angle_beta   90.00
_cell.angle_gamma   90.00
#
_symmetry.space_group_name_H-M   'P 1'
#
loop_
_entity.id
_entity.type
_entity.pdbx_description
1 polymer ?
#
loop_
_entity_poly.entity_id
_entity_poly.type
_entity_poly.pdbx_seq_one_letter_code
_entity_poly.pdbx_strand_id
1 'polypeptide(L)'
;MNEWMNNPAMKNIDPVKLELIQMAASQTSGKSGRDLAPVMLALITNANKKGISFTGDEMSLILEILKEGKSKQEQAQIDQTINMVSSIMKKKG
;
A
#
# COMPACT_ATOMS: atom_id res chain seq x y z
N MET A 1 16.98 -3.10 -1.40
CA MET A 1 17.08 -1.64 -1.19
C MET A 1 15.87 -1.06 -1.91
N ASN A 2 15.05 -0.27 -1.23
CA ASN A 2 13.73 0.13 -1.74
C ASN A 2 13.89 1.18 -2.85
N GLU A 3 14.10 0.74 -4.10
CA GLU A 3 14.25 1.61 -5.28
C GLU A 3 13.07 2.59 -5.42
N TRP A 4 11.90 2.16 -4.95
CA TRP A 4 10.72 2.98 -4.87
C TRP A 4 10.82 4.25 -4.03
N MET A 5 11.63 4.27 -2.96
CA MET A 5 11.80 5.46 -2.12
C MET A 5 12.46 6.62 -2.86
N ASN A 6 13.14 6.32 -3.97
CA ASN A 6 13.75 7.33 -4.84
C ASN A 6 12.79 7.82 -5.94
N ASN A 7 11.59 7.25 -6.06
CA ASN A 7 10.63 7.64 -7.10
C ASN A 7 10.19 9.11 -6.84
N PRO A 8 10.31 10.02 -7.82
CA PRO A 8 9.92 11.42 -7.68
C PRO A 8 8.45 11.60 -7.29
N ALA A 9 7.58 10.65 -7.63
CA ALA A 9 6.18 10.66 -7.23
C ALA A 9 5.99 10.53 -5.71
N MET A 10 6.95 9.93 -5.00
CA MET A 10 6.97 9.84 -3.53
C MET A 10 7.33 11.17 -2.86
N LYS A 11 8.01 12.08 -3.56
CA LYS A 11 8.42 13.39 -2.98
C LYS A 11 7.25 14.32 -2.71
N ASN A 12 6.12 14.12 -3.38
CA ASN A 12 4.91 14.92 -3.20
C ASN A 12 3.93 14.33 -2.17
N ILE A 13 4.22 13.14 -1.64
CA ILE A 13 3.39 12.49 -0.62
C ILE A 13 3.74 13.07 0.75
N ASP A 14 2.72 13.31 1.58
CA ASP A 14 2.92 13.75 2.97
C ASP A 14 3.92 12.84 3.72
N PRO A 15 4.83 13.41 4.52
CA PRO A 15 5.83 12.62 5.25
C PRO A 15 5.22 11.55 6.16
N VAL A 16 4.04 11.81 6.74
CA VAL A 16 3.34 10.81 7.56
C VAL A 16 2.78 9.66 6.72
N LYS A 17 2.32 9.94 5.51
CA LYS A 17 1.89 8.90 4.55
C LYS A 17 3.09 8.09 4.06
N LEU A 18 4.22 8.75 3.79
CA LEU A 18 5.48 8.08 3.45
C LEU A 18 5.95 7.10 4.52
N GLU A 19 5.90 7.49 5.79
CA GLU A 19 6.25 6.63 6.91
C GLU A 19 5.34 5.39 6.98
N LEU A 20 4.03 5.58 6.78
CA LEU A 20 3.08 4.48 6.66
C LEU A 20 3.42 3.55 5.49
N ILE A 21 3.67 4.09 4.31
CA ILE A 21 4.05 3.30 3.13
C ILE A 21 5.34 2.52 3.39
N GLN A 22 6.33 3.15 4.01
CA GLN A 22 7.60 2.51 4.37
C GLN A 22 7.41 1.37 5.37
N MET A 23 6.58 1.56 6.39
CA MET A 23 6.21 0.50 7.32
C MET A 23 5.49 -0.65 6.60
N ALA A 24 4.59 -0.36 5.65
CA ALA A 24 3.91 -1.37 4.84
C ALA A 24 4.90 -2.15 3.98
N ALA A 25 5.73 -1.43 3.23
CA ALA A 25 6.74 -1.99 2.34
C ALA A 25 7.76 -2.82 3.11
N SER A 26 8.18 -2.37 4.30
CA SER A 26 9.10 -3.11 5.16
C SER A 26 8.48 -4.39 5.72
N GLN A 27 7.19 -4.36 6.08
CA GLN A 27 6.46 -5.55 6.53
C GLN A 27 6.14 -6.55 5.41
N THR A 28 6.10 -6.08 4.16
CA THR A 28 5.79 -6.88 2.97
C THR A 28 7.04 -7.27 2.18
N SER A 29 8.19 -6.66 2.50
CA SER A 29 9.51 -7.05 2.03
C SER A 29 9.82 -8.47 2.49
N GLY A 30 9.90 -9.40 1.55
CA GLY A 30 10.11 -10.83 1.82
C GLY A 30 8.85 -11.65 2.13
N LYS A 31 7.65 -11.03 2.15
CA LYS A 31 6.37 -11.73 2.29
C LYS A 31 5.61 -11.81 0.96
N SER A 32 4.78 -12.84 0.82
CA SER A 32 3.99 -13.08 -0.40
C SER A 32 2.76 -12.17 -0.45
N GLY A 33 2.23 -11.92 -1.65
CA GLY A 33 1.03 -11.09 -1.88
C GLY A 33 -0.20 -11.44 -1.02
N ARG A 34 -0.32 -12.69 -0.54
CA ARG A 34 -1.35 -13.11 0.42
C ARG A 34 -1.22 -12.51 1.82
N ASP A 35 0.01 -12.22 2.26
CA ASP A 35 0.27 -11.58 3.56
C ASP A 35 0.14 -10.06 3.49
N LEU A 36 0.04 -9.49 2.28
CA LEU A 36 -0.13 -8.06 2.06
C LEU A 36 -1.51 -7.56 2.50
N ALA A 37 -2.56 -8.37 2.40
CA ALA A 37 -3.91 -7.98 2.79
C ALA A 37 -4.08 -7.56 4.25
N PRO A 38 -3.68 -8.37 5.24
CA PRO A 38 -3.77 -7.95 6.63
C PRO A 38 -2.84 -6.76 6.95
N VAL A 39 -1.69 -6.66 6.29
CA VAL A 39 -0.75 -5.53 6.48
C VAL A 39 -1.34 -4.23 5.93
N MET A 40 -1.91 -4.25 4.72
CA MET A 40 -2.57 -3.09 4.10
C MET A 40 -3.78 -2.64 4.92
N LEU A 41 -4.60 -3.58 5.39
CA LEU A 41 -5.76 -3.25 6.24
C LEU A 41 -5.31 -2.62 7.56
N ALA A 42 -4.27 -3.16 8.19
CA ALA A 42 -3.68 -2.58 9.39
C ALA A 42 -3.13 -1.17 9.11
N LEU A 43 -2.46 -0.98 7.96
CA LEU A 43 -1.93 0.32 7.55
C LEU A 43 -3.00 1.37 7.41
N ILE A 44 -4.05 1.03 6.68
CA ILE A 44 -5.20 1.88 6.42
C ILE A 44 -5.93 2.21 7.71
N THR A 45 -6.13 1.22 8.58
CA THR A 45 -6.77 1.42 9.88
C THR A 45 -5.93 2.36 10.73
N ASN A 46 -4.60 2.21 10.70
CA ASN A 46 -3.69 3.05 11.47
C ASN A 46 -3.62 4.48 10.89
N ALA A 47 -3.67 4.62 9.56
CA ALA A 47 -3.77 5.90 8.87
C ALA A 47 -5.07 6.61 9.27
N ASN A 48 -6.22 5.94 9.16
CA ASN A 48 -7.52 6.49 9.53
C ASN A 48 -7.55 6.92 11.00
N LYS A 49 -6.95 6.14 11.91
CA LYS A 49 -6.81 6.52 13.33
C LYS A 49 -5.99 7.79 13.54
N LYS A 50 -5.02 8.06 12.67
CA LYS A 50 -4.23 9.30 12.67
C LYS A 50 -4.94 10.46 11.95
N GLY A 51 -6.18 10.28 11.49
CA GLY A 51 -6.90 11.26 10.67
C GLY A 51 -6.36 11.37 9.24
N ILE A 52 -5.61 10.34 8.80
CA ILE A 52 -4.96 10.31 7.50
C ILE A 52 -5.69 9.33 6.61
N SER A 53 -6.08 9.81 5.45
CA SER A 53 -6.70 8.99 4.40
C SER A 53 -5.78 9.01 3.19
N PHE A 54 -5.58 7.85 2.58
CA PHE A 54 -4.95 7.78 1.28
C PHE A 54 -6.03 7.97 0.21
N THR A 55 -5.72 8.75 -0.82
CA THR A 55 -6.58 8.82 -2.00
C THR A 55 -6.40 7.58 -2.89
N GLY A 56 -7.34 7.37 -3.80
CA GLY A 56 -7.25 6.28 -4.79
C GLY A 56 -6.00 6.40 -5.67
N ASP A 57 -5.62 7.63 -6.05
CA ASP A 57 -4.41 7.92 -6.82
C ASP A 57 -3.14 7.62 -6.01
N GLU A 58 -3.07 8.06 -4.75
CA GLU A 58 -1.92 7.80 -3.87
C GLU A 58 -1.73 6.30 -3.66
N MET A 59 -2.81 5.59 -3.32
CA MET A 59 -2.79 4.13 -3.21
C MET A 59 -2.28 3.52 -4.52
N SER A 60 -2.88 3.85 -5.67
CA SER A 60 -2.50 3.25 -6.96
C SER A 60 -1.02 3.45 -7.27
N LEU A 61 -0.49 4.65 -7.02
CA LEU A 61 0.93 4.96 -7.18
C LEU A 61 1.79 4.07 -6.27
N ILE A 62 1.49 4.01 -4.98
CA ILE A 62 2.22 3.17 -4.00
C ILE A 62 2.20 1.70 -4.43
N LEU A 63 1.07 1.24 -4.95
CA LEU A 63 0.86 -0.15 -5.34
C LEU A 63 1.61 -0.48 -6.63
N GLU A 64 1.59 0.41 -7.62
CA GLU A 64 2.36 0.27 -8.86
C GLU A 64 3.85 0.16 -8.55
N ILE A 65 4.30 1.00 -7.62
CA ILE A 65 5.65 1.02 -7.08
C ILE A 65 5.99 -0.26 -6.28
N LEU A 66 5.09 -0.75 -5.43
CA LEU A 66 5.29 -2.01 -4.68
C LEU A 66 5.24 -3.25 -5.59
N LYS A 67 4.54 -3.15 -6.71
CA LYS A 67 4.50 -4.16 -7.78
C LYS A 67 5.76 -4.15 -8.63
N GLU A 68 6.45 -3.03 -8.70
CA GLU A 68 7.72 -2.87 -9.40
C GLU A 68 8.79 -3.78 -8.77
N GLY A 69 9.39 -4.67 -9.56
CA GLY A 69 10.35 -5.67 -9.08
C GLY A 69 9.73 -6.96 -8.49
N LYS A 70 8.40 -7.08 -8.43
CA LYS A 70 7.67 -8.29 -7.98
C LYS A 70 7.25 -9.18 -9.16
N SER A 71 7.10 -10.48 -8.92
CA SER A 71 6.62 -11.43 -9.94
C SER A 71 5.16 -11.17 -10.31
N LYS A 72 4.72 -11.50 -11.55
CA LYS A 72 3.32 -11.33 -12.00
C LYS A 72 2.28 -11.92 -11.03
N GLN A 73 2.61 -13.05 -10.40
CA GLN A 73 1.74 -13.70 -9.42
C GLN A 73 1.61 -12.90 -8.11
N GLU A 74 2.65 -12.19 -7.69
CA GLU A 74 2.60 -11.29 -6.53
C GLU A 74 1.82 -10.03 -6.87
N GLN A 75 2.02 -9.47 -8.07
CA GLN A 75 1.25 -8.31 -8.53
C GLN A 75 -0.26 -8.60 -8.53
N ALA A 76 -0.68 -9.76 -9.05
CA ALA A 76 -2.08 -10.17 -9.05
C ALA A 76 -2.67 -10.31 -7.63
N GLN A 77 -1.88 -10.81 -6.67
CA GLN A 77 -2.31 -10.92 -5.27
C GLN A 77 -2.44 -9.55 -4.60
N ILE A 78 -1.57 -8.61 -4.94
CA ILE A 78 -1.68 -7.20 -4.52
C ILE A 78 -2.97 -6.59 -5.11
N ASP A 79 -3.23 -6.77 -6.40
CA ASP A 79 -4.46 -6.32 -7.07
C ASP A 79 -5.74 -6.90 -6.44
N GLN A 80 -5.75 -8.18 -6.07
CA GLN A 80 -6.87 -8.78 -5.34
C GLN A 80 -7.07 -8.18 -3.95
N THR A 81 -5.98 -7.91 -3.24
CA THR A 81 -5.99 -7.30 -1.91
C THR A 81 -6.64 -5.93 -1.93
N ILE A 82 -6.29 -5.08 -2.90
CA ILE A 82 -6.83 -3.73 -3.04
C ILE A 82 -8.33 -3.77 -3.30
N ASN A 83 -8.76 -4.67 -4.20
CA ASN A 83 -10.18 -4.85 -4.50
C ASN A 83 -10.97 -5.30 -3.26
N MET A 84 -10.38 -6.18 -2.45
CA MET A 84 -10.99 -6.65 -1.21
C MET A 84 -11.09 -5.51 -0.17
N VAL A 85 -10.01 -4.75 0.03
CA VAL A 85 -9.98 -3.61 0.96
C VAL A 85 -10.95 -2.51 0.52
N SER A 86 -10.98 -2.17 -0.77
CA SER A 86 -11.89 -1.19 -1.35
C SER A 86 -13.35 -1.59 -1.19
N SER A 87 -13.64 -2.88 -1.36
CA SER A 87 -14.97 -3.44 -1.11
C SER A 87 -15.38 -3.36 0.37
N ILE A 88 -14.44 -3.63 1.29
CA ILE A 88 -14.67 -3.50 2.74
C ILE A 88 -14.91 -2.03 3.13
N MET A 89 -14.17 -1.09 2.55
CA MET A 89 -14.37 0.35 2.76
C MET A 89 -15.73 0.83 2.24
N LYS A 90 -16.11 0.44 1.01
CA LYS A 90 -17.40 0.81 0.41
C LYS A 90 -18.60 0.25 1.17
N LYS A 91 -18.46 -0.92 1.80
CA LYS A 91 -19.58 -1.58 2.51
C LYS A 91 -19.85 -0.99 3.90
N LYS A 92 -19.00 -0.10 4.40
CA LYS A 92 -19.18 0.61 5.69
C LYS A 92 -19.65 2.07 5.53
N GLY A 93 -19.93 2.53 4.30
CA GLY A 93 -20.53 3.84 4.01
C GLY A 93 -22.05 3.78 4.00
#